data_AF-A0A936DJ53-F1
#
_entry.id   AF-A0A936DJ53-F1
#
_cell.length_a   1.000
_cell.length_b   1.000
_cell.length_c   1.000
_cell.angle_alpha   90.00
_cell.angle_beta   90.00
_cell.angle_gamma   90.00
#
_symmetry.space_group_name_H-M   'P 1'
#
loop_
_entity.id
_entity.type
_entity.pdbx_description
1 polymer ?
#
loop_
_entity_poly.entity_id
_entity_poly.type
_entity_poly.pdbx_seq_one_letter_code
_entity_poly.pdbx_strand_id
1 'polypeptide(L)'
;MSARAAIRPRTRSPTCPTDPARHLPLGQDGVAPGDSVAVLGFPGSTQRYQPAAEVARWVEQVFPARIDLYGEWIGILEAAGARDKAVAIKVAAKQKGLANRHKNALGMIDGLARNGTVARREREREELDAWCSTQADTGCRETFDQLQALAQERRESFAVDFLVDSLPRGANALAIAIDVVRRASERRKPDLERDEAYMDRRAAELWSAQTRRMRDFDRDVDAALLAAVLRRVEALPAAQRFTDRRVADIGGLVRTRVVDEGFVKGPVGRRLGGRRARARSHDRLRTRPAAGDRGRRPTRASTGVRASSWSRAHATSRPCRHCAPARCTPTPTARCGCRTRPCRAMCRARGLLATPQTTVAGLVAKHTGSRPSMPPAKLLAAATTSAQSRWADPQLHDVPVAFLANADTTGGNSGSPVIDGQGRWVGLNFDRVWENIAGDFGYSPERSRNVMVDVRYLLWQLDAVEHADALLAELGVTGTATATATATATDGAPARDLSANAVGVPVAAPREIANPQAGCACGLQASTPERGAAWAGFMSAALWFLRRRRR
;
A
#
# COMPACT_ATOMS: atom_id res chain seq x y z
N MET A 1 -15.52 40.69 26.24
CA MET A 1 -15.18 39.99 24.98
C MET A 1 -13.74 39.52 25.07
N SER A 2 -13.52 38.25 25.40
CA SER A 2 -12.16 37.69 25.57
C SER A 2 -11.58 37.37 24.19
N ALA A 3 -10.45 37.99 23.85
CA ALA A 3 -9.74 37.72 22.62
C ALA A 3 -9.22 36.27 22.63
N ARG A 4 -9.79 35.40 21.80
CA ARG A 4 -9.23 34.08 21.51
C ARG A 4 -7.82 34.29 20.96
N ALA A 5 -6.81 34.02 21.80
CA ALA A 5 -5.41 34.04 21.40
C ALA A 5 -5.24 33.11 20.20
N ALA A 6 -4.76 33.63 19.08
CA ALA A 6 -4.52 32.85 17.88
C ALA A 6 -3.44 31.79 18.18
N ILE A 7 -3.86 30.54 18.39
CA ILE A 7 -2.97 29.41 18.59
C ILE A 7 -2.23 29.15 17.27
N ARG A 8 -1.02 29.71 17.15
CA ARG A 8 -0.11 29.37 16.06
C ARG A 8 0.50 28.00 16.34
N PRO A 9 0.66 27.12 15.33
CA PRO A 9 1.31 25.83 15.53
C PRO A 9 2.74 26.02 16.06
N ARG A 10 2.96 25.63 17.31
CA ARG A 10 4.27 25.62 17.98
C ARG A 10 4.80 24.20 18.04
N THR A 11 6.08 24.02 17.75
CA THR A 11 6.63 22.70 17.41
C THR A 11 7.21 21.91 18.58
N ARG A 12 7.30 22.43 19.82
CA ARG A 12 8.02 21.71 20.90
C ARG A 12 7.88 22.25 22.34
N SER A 13 6.75 22.86 22.70
CA SER A 13 6.45 23.23 24.11
C SER A 13 5.26 22.41 24.60
N PRO A 14 5.04 22.25 25.93
CA PRO A 14 3.76 21.77 26.42
C PRO A 14 2.68 22.69 25.86
N THR A 15 1.87 22.18 24.95
CA THR A 15 0.77 22.92 24.34
C THR A 15 -0.51 22.46 25.00
N CYS A 16 -1.38 23.40 25.37
CA CYS A 16 -2.76 23.06 25.73
C CYS A 16 -3.43 22.31 24.56
N PRO A 17 -4.32 21.35 24.83
CA PRO A 17 -5.16 20.76 23.81
C PRO A 17 -5.87 21.83 22.98
N THR A 18 -5.94 21.61 21.67
CA THR A 18 -6.63 22.52 20.75
C THR A 18 -8.14 22.41 20.96
N ASP A 19 -8.84 23.54 21.12
CA ASP A 19 -10.30 23.63 21.10
C ASP A 19 -10.80 23.70 19.64
N PRO A 20 -11.30 22.60 19.04
CA PRO A 20 -11.70 22.59 17.64
C PRO A 20 -13.03 23.32 17.47
N ALA A 21 -13.19 24.06 16.36
CA ALA A 21 -14.44 24.75 16.07
C ALA A 21 -15.66 23.79 15.95
N ARG A 22 -15.42 22.54 15.52
CA ARG A 22 -16.40 21.44 15.48
C ARG A 22 -15.70 20.10 15.67
N HIS A 23 -16.42 19.14 16.23
CA HIS A 23 -16.08 17.71 16.26
C HIS A 23 -17.28 16.90 15.76
N LEU A 24 -17.06 15.63 15.38
CA LEU A 24 -18.14 14.76 14.92
C LEU A 24 -18.99 14.29 16.11
N PRO A 25 -20.33 14.36 16.04
CA PRO A 25 -21.18 13.77 17.07
C PRO A 25 -21.06 12.25 17.04
N LEU A 26 -21.13 11.60 18.20
CA LEU A 26 -20.97 10.15 18.32
C LEU A 26 -22.27 9.40 17.96
N GLY A 27 -22.19 8.38 17.11
CA GLY A 27 -23.29 7.47 16.79
C GLY A 27 -23.18 6.16 17.55
N GLN A 28 -23.60 6.12 18.82
CA GLN A 28 -23.42 4.97 19.72
C GLN A 28 -24.17 3.70 19.26
N ASP A 29 -25.21 3.87 18.44
CA ASP A 29 -26.03 2.77 17.91
C ASP A 29 -25.26 1.90 16.89
N GLY A 30 -24.13 2.39 16.37
CA GLY A 30 -23.32 1.71 15.37
C GLY A 30 -24.01 1.65 14.00
N VAL A 31 -23.85 0.52 13.30
CA VAL A 31 -24.41 0.29 11.95
C VAL A 31 -25.02 -1.10 11.84
N ALA A 32 -26.11 -1.21 11.08
CA ALA A 32 -26.73 -2.47 10.68
C ALA A 32 -26.53 -2.74 9.18
N PRO A 33 -26.68 -4.01 8.73
CA PRO A 33 -26.62 -4.35 7.32
C PRO A 33 -27.66 -3.57 6.49
N GLY A 34 -27.19 -2.77 5.55
CA GLY A 34 -28.05 -1.97 4.65
C GLY A 34 -28.09 -0.48 4.98
N ASP A 35 -27.55 -0.07 6.13
CA ASP A 35 -27.48 1.33 6.51
C ASP A 35 -26.60 2.14 5.56
N SER A 36 -26.95 3.42 5.41
CA SER A 36 -26.17 4.35 4.61
C SER A 36 -25.00 4.90 5.41
N VAL A 37 -23.80 4.75 4.85
CA VAL A 37 -22.56 5.30 5.43
C VAL A 37 -21.75 6.09 4.40
N ALA A 38 -20.99 7.07 4.87
CA ALA A 38 -20.05 7.83 4.05
C ALA A 38 -18.67 7.92 4.72
N VAL A 39 -17.61 7.98 3.92
CA VAL A 39 -16.22 8.10 4.40
C VAL A 39 -15.69 9.48 4.06
N LEU A 40 -15.20 10.22 5.05
CA LEU A 40 -14.58 11.53 4.86
C LEU A 40 -13.06 11.37 4.91
N GLY A 41 -12.35 11.75 3.85
CA GLY A 41 -10.91 11.45 3.78
C GLY A 41 -10.12 12.20 2.72
N PHE A 42 -8.80 11.97 2.78
CA PHE A 42 -7.81 12.51 1.85
C PHE A 42 -7.21 11.37 1.01
N PRO A 43 -7.95 10.91 -0.02
CA PRO A 43 -7.48 9.87 -0.93
C PRO A 43 -6.21 10.33 -1.64
N GLY A 44 -5.20 9.45 -1.72
CA GLY A 44 -3.90 9.76 -2.31
C GLY A 44 -3.98 9.90 -3.83
N SER A 45 -3.97 8.79 -4.56
CA SER A 45 -4.01 8.83 -6.03
C SER A 45 -4.64 7.58 -6.60
N THR A 46 -5.40 7.74 -7.69
CA THR A 46 -5.96 6.64 -8.49
C THR A 46 -5.51 6.75 -9.94
N GLN A 47 -5.63 5.64 -10.67
CA GLN A 47 -5.22 5.46 -12.07
C GLN A 47 -6.42 5.17 -12.99
N ARG A 48 -7.62 5.61 -12.61
CA ARG A 48 -8.89 5.26 -13.27
C ARG A 48 -9.08 5.77 -14.69
N TYR A 49 -8.24 6.70 -15.13
CA TYR A 49 -8.31 7.27 -16.48
C TYR A 49 -7.09 6.89 -17.31
N GLN A 50 -6.30 5.91 -16.87
CA GLN A 50 -5.15 5.43 -17.63
C GLN A 50 -5.62 4.77 -18.94
N PRO A 51 -4.97 5.07 -20.09
CA PRO A 51 -5.20 4.34 -21.34
C PRO A 51 -4.89 2.85 -21.21
N ALA A 52 -5.49 2.02 -22.07
CA ALA A 52 -5.28 0.57 -22.07
C ALA A 52 -3.81 0.18 -22.11
N ALA A 53 -3.03 0.79 -23.00
CA ALA A 53 -1.58 0.57 -23.14
C ALA A 53 -0.82 0.83 -21.83
N GLU A 54 -1.22 1.83 -21.04
CA GLU A 54 -0.60 2.08 -19.74
C GLU A 54 -1.02 1.06 -18.69
N VAL A 55 -2.30 0.68 -18.64
CA VAL A 55 -2.74 -0.37 -17.72
C VAL A 55 -2.02 -1.68 -18.01
N ALA A 56 -1.86 -2.05 -19.29
CA ALA A 56 -1.04 -3.19 -19.72
C ALA A 56 0.41 -3.04 -19.27
N ARG A 57 1.04 -1.87 -19.49
CA ARG A 57 2.40 -1.57 -19.00
C ARG A 57 2.54 -1.77 -17.48
N TRP A 58 1.52 -1.40 -16.69
CA TRP A 58 1.52 -1.65 -15.25
C TRP A 58 1.52 -3.14 -14.91
N VAL A 59 0.67 -3.93 -15.57
CA VAL A 59 0.56 -5.39 -15.37
C VAL A 59 1.81 -6.13 -15.82
N GLU A 60 2.37 -5.76 -16.97
CA GLU A 60 3.44 -6.51 -17.63
C GLU A 60 4.84 -6.09 -17.18
N GLN A 61 5.04 -4.81 -16.82
CA GLN A 61 6.35 -4.27 -16.48
C GLN A 61 6.43 -3.78 -15.03
N VAL A 62 5.52 -2.90 -14.61
CA VAL A 62 5.67 -2.19 -13.33
C VAL A 62 5.47 -3.10 -12.12
N PHE A 63 4.38 -3.87 -12.06
CA PHE A 63 4.12 -4.76 -10.92
C PHE A 63 5.12 -5.91 -10.84
N PRO A 64 5.46 -6.62 -11.94
CA PRO A 64 6.49 -7.65 -11.90
C PRO A 64 7.85 -7.14 -11.43
N ALA A 65 8.32 -5.99 -11.94
CA ALA A 65 9.59 -5.41 -11.50
C ALA A 65 9.58 -5.00 -10.02
N ARG A 66 8.44 -4.55 -9.48
CA ARG A 66 8.28 -4.26 -8.05
C ARG A 66 8.32 -5.54 -7.21
N ILE A 67 7.66 -6.60 -7.66
CA ILE A 67 7.66 -7.90 -6.99
C ILE A 67 9.11 -8.41 -6.91
N ASP A 68 9.80 -8.42 -8.04
CA ASP A 68 11.19 -8.87 -8.15
C ASP A 68 12.14 -8.07 -7.24
N LEU A 69 12.25 -6.75 -7.44
CA LEU A 69 13.21 -5.93 -6.68
C LEU A 69 12.85 -5.82 -5.20
N TYR A 70 11.57 -5.61 -4.86
CA TYR A 70 11.19 -5.44 -3.46
C TYR A 70 11.16 -6.77 -2.72
N GLY A 71 10.85 -7.89 -3.39
CA GLY A 71 10.96 -9.23 -2.82
C GLY A 71 12.39 -9.54 -2.40
N GLU A 72 13.36 -9.27 -3.28
CA GLU A 72 14.78 -9.44 -2.95
C GLU A 72 15.22 -8.53 -1.79
N TRP A 73 14.82 -7.25 -1.79
CA TRP A 73 15.11 -6.35 -0.68
C TRP A 73 14.48 -6.79 0.64
N ILE A 74 13.24 -7.30 0.63
CA ILE A 74 12.61 -7.86 1.83
C ILE A 74 13.43 -9.03 2.36
N GLY A 75 13.83 -9.97 1.49
CA GLY A 75 14.67 -11.11 1.86
C GLY A 75 16.02 -10.69 2.46
N ILE A 76 16.65 -9.65 1.91
CA ILE A 76 17.89 -9.07 2.49
C ILE A 76 17.64 -8.55 3.91
N LEU A 77 16.56 -7.80 4.12
CA LEU A 77 16.24 -7.20 5.43
C LEU A 77 15.86 -8.28 6.46
N GLU A 78 15.13 -9.31 6.05
CA GLU A 78 14.76 -10.45 6.89
C GLU A 78 15.98 -11.27 7.29
N ALA A 79 16.85 -11.61 6.33
CA ALA A 79 18.08 -12.35 6.60
C ALA A 79 19.02 -11.56 7.53
N ALA A 80 19.10 -10.23 7.41
CA ALA A 80 19.88 -9.40 8.30
C ALA A 80 19.27 -9.30 9.71
N GLY A 81 17.95 -9.09 9.80
CA GLY A 81 17.24 -9.00 11.09
C GLY A 81 17.21 -10.33 11.86
N ALA A 82 17.23 -11.47 11.17
CA ALA A 82 17.32 -12.77 11.80
C ALA A 82 18.69 -13.02 12.46
N ARG A 83 19.76 -12.38 11.95
CA ARG A 83 21.12 -12.51 12.50
C ARG A 83 21.38 -11.59 13.68
N ASP A 84 20.79 -10.39 13.68
CA ASP A 84 20.99 -9.38 14.72
C ASP A 84 19.70 -8.63 15.05
N LYS A 85 19.27 -8.70 16.32
CA LYS A 85 18.08 -8.00 16.84
C LYS A 85 18.19 -6.48 16.73
N ALA A 86 19.38 -5.90 16.91
CA ALA A 86 19.59 -4.47 16.78
C ALA A 86 19.38 -4.02 15.31
N VAL A 87 19.86 -4.82 14.36
CA VAL A 87 19.61 -4.60 12.92
C VAL A 87 18.12 -4.78 12.61
N ALA A 88 17.46 -5.80 13.17
CA ALA A 88 16.03 -6.02 13.01
C ALA A 88 15.20 -4.79 13.37
N ILE A 89 15.53 -4.13 14.50
CA ILE A 89 14.86 -2.89 14.94
C ILE A 89 15.09 -1.75 13.93
N LYS A 90 16.32 -1.57 13.44
CA LYS A 90 16.66 -0.53 12.45
C LYS A 90 15.89 -0.71 11.14
N VAL A 91 15.77 -1.95 10.66
CA VAL A 91 15.19 -2.23 9.33
C VAL A 91 13.69 -2.45 9.32
N ALA A 92 13.07 -2.71 10.48
CA ALA A 92 11.65 -3.09 10.61
C ALA A 92 10.68 -2.15 9.87
N ALA A 93 10.89 -0.83 9.99
CA ALA A 93 10.04 0.15 9.32
C ALA A 93 10.15 0.08 7.79
N LYS A 94 11.38 -0.11 7.27
CA LYS A 94 11.63 -0.26 5.83
C LYS A 94 11.05 -1.57 5.32
N GLN A 95 11.29 -2.68 6.02
CA GLN A 95 10.74 -3.99 5.67
C GLN A 95 9.22 -3.93 5.59
N LYS A 96 8.53 -3.38 6.61
CA LYS A 96 7.08 -3.21 6.61
C LYS A 96 6.59 -2.39 5.41
N GLY A 97 7.27 -1.29 5.10
CA GLY A 97 6.92 -0.43 3.97
C GLY A 97 7.13 -1.10 2.60
N LEU A 98 8.14 -1.95 2.45
CA LEU A 98 8.37 -2.73 1.22
C LEU A 98 7.38 -3.88 1.11
N ALA A 99 7.15 -4.64 2.17
CA ALA A 99 6.20 -5.74 2.22
C ALA A 99 4.78 -5.30 1.83
N ASN A 100 4.35 -4.13 2.30
CA ASN A 100 3.06 -3.57 1.92
C ASN A 100 2.95 -3.30 0.40
N ARG A 101 4.01 -2.74 -0.21
CA ARG A 101 4.04 -2.47 -1.66
C ARG A 101 4.15 -3.75 -2.48
N HIS A 102 4.92 -4.72 -2.00
CA HIS A 102 5.07 -6.04 -2.62
C HIS A 102 3.72 -6.77 -2.64
N LYS A 103 3.04 -6.86 -1.49
CA LYS A 103 1.69 -7.42 -1.37
C LYS A 103 0.67 -6.68 -2.25
N ASN A 104 0.75 -5.35 -2.29
CA ASN A 104 -0.10 -4.54 -3.17
C ASN A 104 0.13 -4.88 -4.65
N ALA A 105 1.38 -5.02 -5.11
CA ALA A 105 1.68 -5.38 -6.49
C ALA A 105 1.12 -6.75 -6.88
N LEU A 106 1.25 -7.75 -6.00
CA LEU A 106 0.62 -9.07 -6.18
C LEU A 106 -0.90 -8.99 -6.30
N GLY A 107 -1.55 -8.25 -5.39
CA GLY A 107 -3.00 -8.07 -5.42
C GLY A 107 -3.51 -7.26 -6.61
N MET A 108 -2.71 -6.33 -7.11
CA MET A 108 -3.05 -5.57 -8.32
C MET A 108 -3.08 -6.46 -9.57
N ILE A 109 -2.09 -7.35 -9.76
CA ILE A 109 -2.07 -8.26 -10.91
C ILE A 109 -3.32 -9.17 -10.90
N ASP A 110 -3.56 -9.84 -9.77
CA ASP A 110 -4.72 -10.73 -9.60
C ASP A 110 -6.06 -9.97 -9.76
N GLY A 111 -6.19 -8.81 -9.12
CA GLY A 111 -7.40 -8.00 -9.19
C GLY A 111 -7.68 -7.42 -10.58
N LEU A 112 -6.65 -6.94 -11.29
CA LEU A 112 -6.81 -6.39 -12.65
C LEU A 112 -7.24 -7.47 -13.64
N ALA A 113 -6.67 -8.67 -13.52
CA ALA A 113 -7.04 -9.83 -14.33
C ALA A 113 -8.49 -10.26 -14.06
N ARG A 114 -8.87 -10.44 -12.79
CA ARG A 114 -10.25 -10.83 -12.41
C ARG A 114 -11.30 -9.82 -12.83
N ASN A 115 -10.95 -8.54 -12.84
CA ASN A 115 -11.85 -7.46 -13.24
C ASN A 115 -11.89 -7.24 -14.77
N GLY A 116 -11.08 -7.99 -15.55
CA GLY A 116 -10.96 -7.78 -17.00
C GLY A 116 -10.59 -6.34 -17.35
N THR A 117 -9.74 -5.70 -16.53
CA THR A 117 -9.59 -4.24 -16.56
C THR A 117 -8.97 -3.76 -17.87
N VAL A 118 -7.97 -4.46 -18.41
CA VAL A 118 -7.33 -4.12 -19.69
C VAL A 118 -8.34 -4.20 -20.83
N ALA A 119 -9.00 -5.36 -20.99
CA ALA A 119 -10.03 -5.55 -22.00
C ALA A 119 -11.18 -4.54 -21.90
N ARG A 120 -11.57 -4.16 -20.68
CA ARG A 120 -12.53 -3.07 -20.49
C ARG A 120 -11.98 -1.77 -21.08
N ARG A 121 -10.76 -1.36 -20.73
CA ARG A 121 -10.11 -0.12 -21.22
C ARG A 121 -9.90 -0.10 -22.73
N GLU A 122 -9.67 -1.24 -23.35
CA GLU A 122 -9.58 -1.38 -24.81
C GLU A 122 -10.93 -1.06 -25.47
N ARG A 123 -12.03 -1.65 -24.96
CA ARG A 123 -13.38 -1.29 -25.45
C ARG A 123 -13.70 0.19 -25.24
N GLU A 124 -13.38 0.76 -24.08
CA GLU A 124 -13.61 2.21 -23.87
C GLU A 124 -12.76 3.06 -24.81
N ARG A 125 -11.60 2.54 -25.25
CA ARG A 125 -10.75 3.22 -26.22
C ARG A 125 -11.38 3.19 -27.61
N GLU A 126 -11.86 2.03 -28.04
CA GLU A 126 -12.56 1.86 -29.32
C GLU A 126 -13.82 2.76 -29.40
N GLU A 127 -14.64 2.76 -28.34
CA GLU A 127 -15.80 3.67 -28.21
C GLU A 127 -15.40 5.14 -28.35
N LEU A 128 -14.29 5.52 -27.71
CA LEU A 128 -13.80 6.89 -27.72
C LEU A 128 -13.23 7.29 -29.08
N ASP A 129 -12.59 6.36 -29.78
CA ASP A 129 -12.08 6.58 -31.14
C ASP A 129 -13.21 6.76 -32.14
N ALA A 130 -14.24 5.91 -32.05
CA ALA A 130 -15.46 6.06 -32.83
C ALA A 130 -16.11 7.43 -32.55
N TRP A 131 -16.18 7.87 -31.28
CA TRP A 131 -16.73 9.18 -30.93
C TRP A 131 -15.86 10.35 -31.43
N CYS A 132 -14.53 10.32 -31.22
CA CYS A 132 -13.63 11.35 -31.77
C CYS A 132 -13.71 11.40 -33.31
N SER A 133 -14.15 10.30 -33.96
CA SER A 133 -14.29 10.26 -35.42
C SER A 133 -15.44 11.14 -35.94
N THR A 134 -16.48 11.33 -35.12
CA THR A 134 -17.68 12.11 -35.46
C THR A 134 -17.58 13.58 -35.09
N GLN A 135 -16.54 13.97 -34.33
CA GLN A 135 -16.33 15.36 -33.93
C GLN A 135 -15.65 16.14 -35.07
N ALA A 136 -16.06 17.40 -35.24
CA ALA A 136 -15.43 18.32 -36.20
C ALA A 136 -14.03 18.78 -35.74
N ASP A 137 -13.75 18.74 -34.44
CA ASP A 137 -12.48 19.11 -33.83
C ASP A 137 -11.47 17.94 -33.85
N THR A 138 -10.31 18.13 -34.48
CA THR A 138 -9.22 17.14 -34.53
C THR A 138 -8.47 17.00 -33.20
N GLY A 139 -8.60 17.97 -32.28
CA GLY A 139 -7.87 18.00 -31.01
C GLY A 139 -8.10 16.76 -30.13
N CYS A 140 -9.26 16.11 -30.27
CA CYS A 140 -9.55 14.82 -29.64
C CYS A 140 -8.56 13.73 -30.09
N ARG A 141 -8.42 13.54 -31.41
CA ARG A 141 -7.57 12.49 -32.01
C ARG A 141 -6.10 12.77 -31.73
N GLU A 142 -5.65 14.00 -31.97
CA GLU A 142 -4.26 14.43 -31.75
C GLU A 142 -3.80 14.19 -30.31
N THR A 143 -4.65 14.51 -29.33
CA THR A 143 -4.33 14.30 -27.90
C THR A 143 -4.11 12.82 -27.58
N PHE A 144 -4.91 11.93 -28.17
CA PHE A 144 -4.78 10.50 -27.91
C PHE A 144 -3.62 9.85 -28.66
N ASP A 145 -3.29 10.31 -29.86
CA ASP A 145 -2.10 9.88 -30.58
C ASP A 145 -0.83 10.28 -29.82
N GLN A 146 -0.80 11.50 -29.27
CA GLN A 146 0.27 11.93 -28.37
C GLN A 146 0.36 11.04 -27.12
N LEU A 147 -0.76 10.65 -26.52
CA LEU A 147 -0.76 9.74 -25.36
C LEU A 147 -0.25 8.34 -25.71
N GLN A 148 -0.58 7.81 -26.89
CA GLN A 148 -0.05 6.53 -27.38
C GLN A 148 1.47 6.60 -27.59
N ALA A 149 1.96 7.65 -28.26
CA ALA A 149 3.39 7.86 -28.45
C ALA A 149 4.16 7.96 -27.12
N LEU A 150 3.62 8.72 -26.15
CA LEU A 150 4.21 8.83 -24.81
C LEU A 150 4.15 7.50 -24.04
N ALA A 151 3.09 6.70 -24.19
CA ALA A 151 3.00 5.38 -23.56
C ALA A 151 4.08 4.44 -24.10
N GLN A 152 4.35 4.48 -25.41
CA GLN A 152 5.40 3.71 -26.05
C GLN A 152 6.80 4.12 -25.55
N GLU A 153 7.10 5.42 -25.52
CA GLU A 153 8.38 5.93 -24.99
C GLU A 153 8.62 5.46 -23.54
N ARG A 154 7.58 5.47 -22.71
CA ARG A 154 7.65 5.01 -21.31
C ARG A 154 7.84 3.51 -21.19
N ARG A 155 7.32 2.73 -22.13
CA ARG A 155 7.50 1.27 -22.19
C ARG A 155 8.95 0.92 -22.55
N GLU A 156 9.53 1.64 -23.50
CA GLU A 156 10.92 1.44 -23.97
C GLU A 156 11.95 1.86 -22.91
N SER A 157 11.71 2.98 -22.23
CA SER A 157 12.60 3.50 -21.17
C SER A 157 12.40 2.86 -19.80
N PHE A 158 11.42 1.95 -19.66
CA PHE A 158 10.94 1.44 -18.37
C PHE A 158 12.06 0.90 -17.48
N ALA A 159 12.92 0.03 -18.00
CA ALA A 159 13.91 -0.68 -17.18
C ALA A 159 14.86 0.29 -16.47
N VAL A 160 15.28 1.35 -17.17
CA VAL A 160 16.15 2.37 -16.58
C VAL A 160 15.38 3.27 -15.62
N ASP A 161 14.22 3.76 -16.04
CA ASP A 161 13.40 4.67 -15.25
C ASP A 161 12.99 4.02 -13.92
N PHE A 162 12.61 2.73 -13.95
CA PHE A 162 12.29 1.95 -12.75
C PHE A 162 13.45 1.85 -11.77
N LEU A 163 14.66 1.54 -12.25
CA LEU A 163 15.84 1.42 -11.39
C LEU A 163 16.24 2.78 -10.79
N VAL A 164 16.25 3.85 -11.59
CA VAL A 164 16.55 5.21 -11.15
C VAL A 164 15.54 5.69 -10.11
N ASP A 165 14.25 5.46 -10.32
CA ASP A 165 13.18 5.84 -9.39
C ASP A 165 13.16 4.97 -8.11
N SER A 166 13.83 3.82 -8.13
CA SER A 166 13.96 2.94 -6.97
C SER A 166 15.13 3.32 -6.06
N LEU A 167 16.15 4.05 -6.55
CA LEU A 167 17.34 4.41 -5.77
C LEU A 167 17.05 5.07 -4.42
N PRO A 168 16.10 6.02 -4.28
CA PRO A 168 15.84 6.67 -2.98
C PRO A 168 15.19 5.75 -1.93
N ARG A 169 14.70 4.58 -2.35
CA ARG A 169 14.04 3.58 -1.49
C ARG A 169 14.97 2.45 -1.04
N GLY A 170 16.05 2.22 -1.80
CA GLY A 170 17.05 1.19 -1.53
C GLY A 170 18.02 1.60 -0.40
N ALA A 171 19.32 1.61 -0.72
CA ALA A 171 20.38 1.96 0.22
C ALA A 171 20.22 3.39 0.77
N ASN A 172 20.27 3.53 2.10
CA ASN A 172 20.15 4.82 2.79
C ASN A 172 21.30 5.78 2.44
N ALA A 173 22.53 5.30 2.36
CA ALA A 173 23.70 6.11 2.03
C ALA A 173 23.57 6.78 0.65
N LEU A 174 23.11 6.02 -0.34
CA LEU A 174 22.88 6.53 -1.69
C LEU A 174 21.73 7.55 -1.71
N ALA A 175 20.63 7.28 -1.00
CA ALA A 175 19.52 8.21 -0.90
C ALA A 175 19.94 9.55 -0.27
N ILE A 176 20.73 9.51 0.82
CA ILE A 176 21.30 10.71 1.44
C ILE A 176 22.19 11.46 0.44
N ALA A 177 23.08 10.75 -0.26
CA ALA A 177 23.98 11.36 -1.25
C ALA A 177 23.21 12.04 -2.39
N ILE A 178 22.15 11.41 -2.91
CA ILE A 178 21.27 11.99 -3.94
C ILE A 178 20.67 13.30 -3.42
N ASP A 179 20.08 13.29 -2.23
CA ASP A 179 19.41 14.46 -1.67
C ASP A 179 20.41 15.61 -1.39
N VAL A 180 21.62 15.29 -0.90
CA VAL A 180 22.71 16.25 -0.68
C VAL A 180 23.10 16.95 -1.98
N VAL A 181 23.37 16.15 -3.03
CA VAL A 181 23.84 16.67 -4.32
C VAL A 181 22.72 17.45 -5.01
N ARG A 182 21.49 16.94 -4.99
CA ARG A 182 20.34 17.58 -5.62
C ARG A 182 20.03 18.90 -4.93
N ARG A 183 19.95 18.94 -3.60
CA ARG A 183 19.76 20.18 -2.84
C ARG A 183 20.85 21.22 -3.13
N ALA A 184 22.11 20.80 -3.22
CA ALA A 184 23.21 21.70 -3.56
C ALA A 184 23.07 22.31 -4.96
N SER A 185 22.46 21.57 -5.90
CA SER A 185 22.15 22.08 -7.23
C SER A 185 20.94 23.02 -7.21
N GLU A 186 19.85 22.64 -6.55
CA GLU A 186 18.61 23.42 -6.49
C GLU A 186 18.81 24.76 -5.76
N ARG A 187 19.66 24.82 -4.74
CA ARG A 187 19.99 26.08 -4.03
C ARG A 187 20.67 27.14 -4.89
N ARG A 188 21.08 26.82 -6.13
CA ARG A 188 21.58 27.78 -7.11
C ARG A 188 20.47 28.56 -7.82
N LYS A 189 19.23 28.04 -7.75
CA LYS A 189 18.04 28.66 -8.32
C LYS A 189 17.32 29.49 -7.26
N PRO A 190 16.56 30.53 -7.66
CA PRO A 190 15.55 31.16 -6.82
C PRO A 190 14.62 30.12 -6.21
N ASP A 191 14.15 30.32 -4.97
CA ASP A 191 13.40 29.28 -4.24
C ASP A 191 12.14 28.79 -4.99
N LEU A 192 11.42 29.71 -5.64
CA LEU A 192 10.22 29.39 -6.43
C LEU A 192 10.50 28.57 -7.69
N GLU A 193 11.75 28.59 -8.19
CA GLU A 193 12.18 27.82 -9.37
C GLU A 193 12.80 26.46 -8.98
N ARG A 194 12.91 26.18 -7.68
CA ARG A 194 13.42 24.90 -7.19
C ARG A 194 12.39 23.81 -7.38
N ASP A 195 12.89 22.60 -7.57
CA ASP A 195 12.09 21.39 -7.37
C ASP A 195 11.45 21.44 -5.95
N GLU A 196 10.14 21.20 -5.87
CA GLU A 196 9.34 21.38 -4.65
C GLU A 196 9.95 20.65 -3.45
N ALA A 197 10.50 19.46 -3.67
CA ALA A 197 11.11 18.65 -2.60
C ALA A 197 12.34 19.32 -1.96
N TYR A 198 12.93 20.33 -2.61
CA TYR A 198 14.15 21.02 -2.21
C TYR A 198 13.96 22.52 -1.96
N MET A 199 12.72 23.01 -1.97
CA MET A 199 12.40 24.38 -1.54
C MET A 199 12.71 24.59 -0.06
N ASP A 200 12.99 25.84 0.34
CA ASP A 200 13.40 26.17 1.71
C ASP A 200 12.30 25.82 2.73
N ARG A 201 11.02 25.95 2.34
CA ARG A 201 9.87 25.52 3.16
C ARG A 201 9.89 24.04 3.55
N ARG A 202 10.58 23.18 2.78
CA ARG A 202 10.69 21.72 3.01
C ARG A 202 12.00 21.32 3.70
N ALA A 203 12.89 22.28 3.99
CA ALA A 203 14.22 22.02 4.54
C ALA A 203 14.21 21.18 5.83
N ALA A 204 13.29 21.49 6.75
CA ALA A 204 13.17 20.79 8.03
C ALA A 204 12.67 19.35 7.87
N GLU A 205 11.75 19.11 6.95
CA GLU A 205 11.25 17.76 6.64
C GLU A 205 12.33 16.92 5.96
N LEU A 206 13.01 17.49 4.96
CA LEU A 206 14.11 16.83 4.26
C LEU A 206 15.21 16.42 5.25
N TRP A 207 15.54 17.31 6.20
CA TRP A 207 16.51 17.02 7.26
C TRP A 207 16.07 15.90 8.20
N SER A 208 14.81 15.94 8.62
CA SER A 208 14.23 14.90 9.49
C SER A 208 14.25 13.54 8.79
N ALA A 209 14.01 13.52 7.48
CA ALA A 209 14.13 12.31 6.67
C ALA A 209 15.57 11.78 6.64
N GLN A 210 16.59 12.64 6.46
CA GLN A 210 17.99 12.19 6.49
C GLN A 210 18.38 11.63 7.86
N THR A 211 17.97 12.30 8.94
CA THR A 211 18.26 11.84 10.31
C THR A 211 17.68 10.45 10.57
N ARG A 212 16.45 10.18 10.10
CA ARG A 212 15.85 8.84 10.19
C ARG A 212 16.63 7.80 9.38
N ARG A 213 17.00 8.12 8.14
CA ARG A 213 17.80 7.23 7.28
C ARG A 213 19.12 6.82 7.93
N MET A 214 19.76 7.73 8.67
CA MET A 214 20.99 7.42 9.40
C MET A 214 20.75 6.55 10.62
N ARG A 215 19.70 6.83 11.40
CA ARG A 215 19.33 5.98 12.53
C ARG A 215 19.06 4.54 12.06
N ASP A 216 18.41 4.42 10.90
CA ASP A 216 18.04 3.16 10.29
C ASP A 216 19.16 2.58 9.39
N PHE A 217 20.37 3.18 9.39
CA PHE A 217 21.50 2.72 8.58
C PHE A 217 22.20 1.53 9.22
N ASP A 218 22.40 0.51 8.39
CA ASP A 218 23.30 -0.60 8.64
C ASP A 218 24.14 -0.82 7.38
N ARG A 219 25.45 -0.97 7.55
CA ARG A 219 26.41 -0.93 6.44
C ARG A 219 26.30 -2.13 5.53
N ASP A 220 26.10 -3.31 6.09
CA ASP A 220 26.06 -4.57 5.32
C ASP A 220 24.70 -4.71 4.63
N VAL A 221 23.63 -4.27 5.29
CA VAL A 221 22.31 -4.15 4.68
C VAL A 221 22.35 -3.19 3.50
N ASP A 222 22.87 -1.97 3.67
CA ASP A 222 22.95 -0.97 2.59
C ASP A 222 23.78 -1.47 1.40
N ALA A 223 24.89 -2.18 1.68
CA ALA A 223 25.71 -2.81 0.65
C ALA A 223 24.91 -3.85 -0.16
N ALA A 224 24.17 -4.72 0.52
CA ALA A 224 23.34 -5.74 -0.12
C ALA A 224 22.19 -5.13 -0.93
N LEU A 225 21.51 -4.10 -0.41
CA LEU A 225 20.45 -3.39 -1.12
C LEU A 225 20.97 -2.71 -2.39
N LEU A 226 22.15 -2.09 -2.32
CA LEU A 226 22.80 -1.47 -3.49
C LEU A 226 23.24 -2.52 -4.51
N ALA A 227 23.74 -3.67 -4.05
CA ALA A 227 24.13 -4.78 -4.92
C ALA A 227 22.97 -5.29 -5.77
N ALA A 228 21.78 -5.41 -5.18
CA ALA A 228 20.57 -5.82 -5.89
C ALA A 228 20.24 -4.88 -7.06
N VAL A 229 20.44 -3.57 -6.90
CA VAL A 229 20.25 -2.61 -7.99
C VAL A 229 21.37 -2.71 -9.02
N LEU A 230 22.64 -2.74 -8.60
CA LEU A 230 23.78 -2.78 -9.52
C LEU A 230 23.78 -4.03 -10.40
N ARG A 231 23.37 -5.21 -9.87
CA ARG A 231 23.16 -6.41 -10.69
C ARG A 231 22.16 -6.18 -11.83
N ARG A 232 21.05 -5.50 -11.53
CA ARG A 232 20.04 -5.16 -12.55
C ARG A 232 20.57 -4.14 -13.56
N VAL A 233 21.39 -3.18 -13.13
CA VAL A 233 22.07 -2.26 -14.07
C VAL A 233 23.04 -3.01 -14.97
N GLU A 234 23.83 -3.95 -14.44
CA GLU A 234 24.76 -4.77 -15.21
C GLU A 234 24.06 -5.62 -16.27
N ALA A 235 22.86 -6.12 -15.95
CA ALA A 235 22.02 -6.88 -16.87
C ALA A 235 21.41 -6.04 -18.00
N LEU A 236 21.40 -4.70 -17.90
CA LEU A 236 20.91 -3.84 -18.98
C LEU A 236 21.84 -3.85 -20.20
N PRO A 237 21.30 -3.64 -21.41
CA PRO A 237 22.10 -3.33 -22.59
C PRO A 237 23.10 -2.22 -22.32
N ALA A 238 24.32 -2.31 -22.85
CA ALA A 238 25.40 -1.38 -22.54
C ALA A 238 24.99 0.11 -22.75
N ALA A 239 24.23 0.38 -23.82
CA ALA A 239 23.72 1.73 -24.14
C ALA A 239 22.69 2.27 -23.13
N GLN A 240 22.06 1.42 -22.32
CA GLN A 240 21.04 1.79 -21.34
C GLN A 240 21.60 1.92 -19.92
N ARG A 241 22.85 1.54 -19.69
CA ARG A 241 23.48 1.61 -18.36
C ARG A 241 23.72 3.06 -17.97
N PHE A 242 23.04 3.51 -16.90
CA PHE A 242 23.21 4.88 -16.38
C PHE A 242 24.43 5.05 -15.47
N THR A 243 25.15 3.97 -15.16
CA THR A 243 26.37 3.99 -14.36
C THR A 243 27.36 2.92 -14.81
N ASP A 244 28.65 3.25 -14.73
CA ASP A 244 29.76 2.33 -15.00
C ASP A 244 30.15 1.54 -13.75
N ARG A 245 29.54 1.85 -12.59
CA ARG A 245 29.76 1.13 -11.33
C ARG A 245 29.23 -0.30 -11.41
N ARG A 246 29.94 -1.19 -10.73
CA ARG A 246 29.66 -2.63 -10.68
C ARG A 246 29.47 -3.10 -9.25
N VAL A 247 28.91 -4.30 -9.08
CA VAL A 247 28.78 -4.95 -7.76
C VAL A 247 30.15 -5.08 -7.07
N ALA A 248 31.21 -5.29 -7.85
CA ALA A 248 32.59 -5.32 -7.37
C ALA A 248 33.03 -4.01 -6.68
N ASP A 249 32.43 -2.86 -7.01
CA ASP A 249 32.82 -1.56 -6.45
C ASP A 249 32.18 -1.27 -5.08
N ILE A 250 31.23 -2.09 -4.61
CA ILE A 250 30.38 -1.79 -3.45
C ILE A 250 31.19 -1.54 -2.18
N GLY A 251 32.27 -2.29 -1.96
CA GLY A 251 33.13 -2.12 -0.79
C GLY A 251 33.66 -0.69 -0.63
N GLY A 252 33.92 0.02 -1.72
CA GLY A 252 34.31 1.43 -1.73
C GLY A 252 33.12 2.40 -1.59
N LEU A 253 31.95 2.00 -2.10
CA LEU A 253 30.72 2.82 -2.14
C LEU A 253 29.97 2.87 -0.80
N VAL A 254 30.09 1.86 0.06
CA VAL A 254 29.49 1.88 1.41
C VAL A 254 30.43 2.44 2.49
N ARG A 255 31.72 2.59 2.17
CA ARG A 255 32.73 3.26 3.02
C ARG A 255 32.71 4.78 2.82
N THR A 256 31.53 5.40 2.79
CA THR A 256 31.39 6.84 2.53
C THR A 256 31.15 7.62 3.82
N ARG A 257 31.79 8.79 3.94
CA ARG A 257 31.53 9.74 5.02
C ARG A 257 30.14 10.39 4.99
N VAL A 258 29.36 10.13 3.95
CA VAL A 258 28.01 10.72 3.74
C VAL A 258 27.02 10.24 4.81
N VAL A 259 27.29 9.09 5.45
CA VAL A 259 26.53 8.54 6.56
C VAL A 259 27.19 8.77 7.93
N ASP A 260 28.28 9.53 8.01
CA ASP A 260 28.88 9.87 9.29
C ASP A 260 27.96 10.82 10.05
N GLU A 261 27.69 10.54 11.33
CA GLU A 261 26.87 11.40 12.19
C GLU A 261 27.34 12.85 12.19
N GLY A 262 28.67 13.08 12.18
CA GLY A 262 29.26 14.40 12.10
C GLY A 262 29.05 15.12 10.75
N PHE A 263 28.89 14.38 9.65
CA PHE A 263 28.61 14.97 8.34
C PHE A 263 27.17 15.47 8.26
N VAL A 264 26.21 14.64 8.68
CA VAL A 264 24.81 15.05 8.70
C VAL A 264 24.59 15.98 9.88
N LYS A 265 24.70 15.60 11.15
CA LYS A 265 24.37 16.49 12.28
C LYS A 265 25.24 17.77 12.40
N GLY A 266 26.40 17.82 11.74
CA GLY A 266 27.32 18.96 11.77
C GLY A 266 26.88 20.17 10.93
N PRO A 267 27.60 21.31 11.01
CA PRO A 267 27.26 22.54 10.29
C PRO A 267 27.22 22.37 8.76
N VAL A 268 28.00 21.44 8.22
CA VAL A 268 28.08 21.12 6.78
C VAL A 268 26.84 20.38 6.30
N GLY A 269 26.29 19.47 7.11
CA GLY A 269 24.98 18.86 6.87
C GLY A 269 23.84 19.82 7.20
N ARG A 270 23.93 20.65 8.25
CA ARG A 270 22.87 21.65 8.51
C ARG A 270 22.80 22.71 7.40
N ARG A 271 23.95 23.03 6.78
CA ARG A 271 24.08 23.87 5.58
C ARG A 271 24.25 23.02 4.31
N LEU A 272 23.52 21.91 4.17
CA LEU A 272 23.51 21.10 2.93
C LEU A 272 23.36 22.02 1.70
N GLY A 273 24.47 22.17 0.96
CA GLY A 273 24.56 23.07 -0.20
C GLY A 273 25.87 23.85 -0.36
N GLY A 274 26.77 23.87 0.63
CA GLY A 274 28.09 24.49 0.44
C GLY A 274 28.98 23.73 -0.55
N ARG A 275 29.82 24.43 -1.33
CA ARG A 275 30.80 23.83 -2.28
C ARG A 275 31.62 22.68 -1.65
N ARG A 276 31.95 22.79 -0.36
CA ARG A 276 32.71 21.79 0.42
C ARG A 276 31.92 20.48 0.69
N ALA A 277 30.60 20.54 0.87
CA ALA A 277 29.78 19.35 1.07
C ALA A 277 29.72 18.50 -0.21
N ARG A 278 29.59 19.17 -1.36
CA ARG A 278 29.68 18.56 -2.69
C ARG A 278 31.02 17.87 -2.87
N ALA A 279 32.15 18.55 -2.62
CA ALA A 279 33.49 17.98 -2.80
C ALA A 279 33.74 16.72 -1.96
N ARG A 280 33.17 16.63 -0.74
CA ARG A 280 33.33 15.47 0.16
C ARG A 280 32.40 14.31 -0.15
N SER A 281 31.23 14.56 -0.75
CA SER A 281 30.36 13.50 -1.30
C SER A 281 30.76 13.08 -2.71
N HIS A 282 31.52 13.91 -3.43
CA HIS A 282 31.88 13.77 -4.84
C HIS A 282 32.88 12.68 -5.17
N ASP A 283 33.67 12.21 -4.19
CA ASP A 283 34.94 11.55 -4.55
C ASP A 283 34.79 10.06 -4.89
N ARG A 284 33.74 9.38 -4.43
CA ARG A 284 33.59 7.91 -4.59
C ARG A 284 32.40 7.46 -5.43
N LEU A 285 31.44 8.35 -5.69
CA LEU A 285 30.21 8.04 -6.45
C LEU A 285 30.25 8.58 -7.89
N ARG A 286 31.36 9.20 -8.34
CA ARG A 286 31.49 9.64 -9.73
C ARG A 286 31.35 8.47 -10.70
N THR A 287 30.46 8.62 -11.66
CA THR A 287 30.62 8.10 -13.01
C THR A 287 31.53 9.07 -13.76
N ARG A 288 32.59 8.57 -14.40
CA ARG A 288 33.28 9.36 -15.43
C ARG A 288 32.31 9.46 -16.61
N PRO A 289 32.01 10.65 -17.15
CA PRO A 289 31.36 10.70 -18.45
C PRO A 289 32.35 10.11 -19.45
N ALA A 290 31.99 9.01 -20.13
CA ALA A 290 32.67 8.63 -21.35
C ALA A 290 32.55 9.83 -22.31
N ALA A 291 33.68 10.33 -22.79
CA ALA A 291 33.72 11.41 -23.76
C ALA A 291 33.07 10.91 -25.06
N GLY A 292 31.80 11.26 -25.29
CA GLY A 292 31.05 10.84 -26.47
C GLY A 292 29.53 10.87 -26.33
N ASP A 293 28.99 10.71 -25.11
CA ASP A 293 27.55 10.40 -24.93
C ASP A 293 26.81 11.40 -24.03
N ARG A 294 26.94 12.70 -24.35
CA ARG A 294 26.28 13.78 -23.58
C ARG A 294 24.78 13.94 -23.90
N GLY A 295 24.25 13.18 -24.86
CA GLY A 295 22.88 13.38 -25.39
C GLY A 295 21.81 12.38 -24.94
N ARG A 296 22.17 11.20 -24.40
CA ARG A 296 21.20 10.09 -24.22
C ARG A 296 21.25 9.34 -22.89
N ARG A 297 21.97 9.81 -21.86
CA ARG A 297 21.90 9.12 -20.55
C ARG A 297 20.62 9.51 -19.80
N PRO A 298 19.72 8.56 -19.49
CA PRO A 298 18.55 8.83 -18.68
C PRO A 298 18.98 9.33 -17.29
N THR A 299 18.49 10.51 -16.93
CA THR A 299 18.67 11.10 -15.61
C THR A 299 17.31 11.22 -14.94
N ARG A 300 17.28 11.41 -13.62
CA ARG A 300 16.04 11.75 -12.91
C ARG A 300 15.36 13.03 -13.46
N ALA A 301 16.12 13.90 -14.14
CA ALA A 301 15.56 15.04 -14.84
C ALA A 301 14.83 14.63 -16.12
N SER A 302 15.39 13.72 -16.93
CA SER A 302 14.70 13.22 -18.14
C SER A 302 13.49 12.37 -17.79
N THR A 303 13.53 11.57 -16.71
CA THR A 303 12.33 10.87 -16.22
C THR A 303 11.25 11.86 -15.76
N GLY A 304 11.64 12.96 -15.11
CA GLY A 304 10.75 14.06 -14.75
C GLY A 304 10.08 14.72 -15.95
N VAL A 305 10.82 15.02 -17.02
CA VAL A 305 10.28 15.64 -18.25
C VAL A 305 9.24 14.73 -18.92
N ARG A 306 9.52 13.42 -19.03
CA ARG A 306 8.54 12.43 -19.54
C ARG A 306 7.29 12.40 -18.67
N ALA A 307 7.45 12.35 -17.35
CA ALA A 307 6.32 12.33 -16.42
C ALA A 307 5.46 13.61 -16.50
N SER A 308 6.08 14.78 -16.65
CA SER A 308 5.36 16.04 -16.85
C SER A 308 4.61 16.08 -18.18
N SER A 309 5.23 15.60 -19.26
CA SER A 309 4.59 15.54 -20.59
C SER A 309 3.39 14.62 -20.59
N TRP A 310 3.54 13.43 -19.98
CA TRP A 310 2.44 12.52 -19.71
C TRP A 310 1.30 13.20 -18.95
N SER A 311 1.62 13.91 -17.86
CA SER A 311 0.62 14.50 -16.99
C SER A 311 -0.19 15.59 -17.70
N ARG A 312 0.47 16.40 -18.54
CA ARG A 312 -0.19 17.41 -19.38
C ARG A 312 -1.11 16.77 -20.41
N ALA A 313 -0.59 15.86 -21.23
CA ALA A 313 -1.40 15.17 -22.25
C ALA A 313 -2.60 14.42 -21.62
N HIS A 314 -2.38 13.79 -20.45
CA HIS A 314 -3.44 13.11 -19.71
C HIS A 314 -4.52 14.08 -19.24
N ALA A 315 -4.14 15.23 -18.70
CA ALA A 315 -5.08 16.27 -18.29
C ALA A 315 -5.89 16.81 -19.48
N THR A 316 -5.24 17.09 -20.62
CA THR A 316 -5.90 17.55 -21.86
C THR A 316 -6.88 16.52 -22.41
N SER A 317 -6.64 15.22 -22.21
CA SER A 317 -7.55 14.16 -22.67
C SER A 317 -8.83 14.01 -21.85
N ARG A 318 -8.90 14.59 -20.65
CA ARG A 318 -10.02 14.35 -19.72
C ARG A 318 -11.36 14.89 -20.24
N PRO A 319 -11.48 16.12 -20.76
CA PRO A 319 -12.76 16.65 -21.26
C PRO A 319 -13.36 15.75 -22.34
N CYS A 320 -12.56 15.30 -23.31
CA CYS A 320 -12.99 14.39 -24.39
C CYS A 320 -13.61 13.09 -23.84
N ARG A 321 -13.03 12.52 -22.76
CA ARG A 321 -13.57 11.32 -22.10
C ARG A 321 -14.90 11.55 -21.36
N HIS A 322 -15.17 12.77 -20.91
CA HIS A 322 -16.41 13.10 -20.18
C HIS A 322 -17.55 13.50 -21.13
N CYS A 323 -17.23 14.07 -22.30
CA CYS A 323 -18.22 14.44 -23.32
C CYS A 323 -18.72 13.25 -24.15
N ALA A 324 -18.02 12.11 -24.13
CA ALA A 324 -18.48 10.90 -24.79
C ALA A 324 -19.82 10.42 -24.16
N PRO A 325 -20.88 10.21 -24.96
CA PRO A 325 -22.28 10.09 -24.49
C PRO A 325 -22.56 8.90 -23.58
N ALA A 326 -21.64 7.94 -23.44
CA ALA A 326 -21.78 6.79 -22.55
C ALA A 326 -21.34 7.05 -21.09
N ARG A 327 -20.77 8.24 -20.75
CA ARG A 327 -20.03 8.41 -19.47
C ARG A 327 -20.27 9.74 -18.75
N CYS A 328 -21.49 10.27 -18.78
CA CYS A 328 -21.93 11.29 -17.82
C CYS A 328 -22.19 10.70 -16.42
N THR A 329 -21.19 10.06 -15.81
CA THR A 329 -21.09 10.06 -14.34
C THR A 329 -19.68 10.51 -13.97
N PRO A 330 -19.46 11.81 -13.78
CA PRO A 330 -18.19 12.29 -13.27
C PRO A 330 -18.02 11.72 -11.86
N THR A 331 -17.08 10.82 -11.68
CA THR A 331 -16.43 10.68 -10.37
C THR A 331 -15.12 11.46 -10.48
N PRO A 332 -15.14 12.79 -10.28
CA PRO A 332 -13.88 13.49 -10.07
C PRO A 332 -13.22 12.74 -8.92
N THR A 333 -11.98 12.29 -9.16
CA THR A 333 -11.08 11.64 -8.21
C THR A 333 -11.54 11.85 -6.77
N ALA A 334 -12.25 10.83 -6.26
CA ALA A 334 -12.77 10.73 -4.92
C ALA A 334 -13.40 12.03 -4.35
N ARG A 335 -14.60 12.34 -4.81
CA ARG A 335 -15.57 13.14 -4.02
C ARG A 335 -16.61 12.18 -3.46
N CYS A 336 -16.92 12.35 -2.17
CA CYS A 336 -17.87 11.54 -1.39
C CYS A 336 -19.15 11.32 -2.20
N GLY A 337 -19.41 10.07 -2.57
CA GLY A 337 -20.64 9.68 -3.24
C GLY A 337 -21.38 8.68 -2.36
N CYS A 338 -22.48 9.14 -1.75
CA CYS A 338 -23.50 8.23 -1.22
C CYS A 338 -24.07 7.45 -2.42
N ARG A 339 -23.74 6.17 -2.54
CA ARG A 339 -24.48 5.25 -3.41
C ARG A 339 -25.26 4.28 -2.52
N THR A 340 -26.54 4.58 -2.37
CA THR A 340 -27.58 3.81 -1.68
C THR A 340 -27.93 2.51 -2.41
N ARG A 341 -26.92 1.73 -2.83
CA ARG A 341 -27.15 0.34 -3.22
C ARG A 341 -27.00 -0.53 -1.97
N PRO A 342 -28.01 -1.33 -1.59
CA PRO A 342 -27.89 -2.23 -0.46
C PRO A 342 -26.63 -3.09 -0.63
N CYS A 343 -25.78 -3.11 0.39
CA CYS A 343 -24.59 -3.94 0.43
C CYS A 343 -25.03 -5.41 0.43
N ARG A 344 -25.23 -5.98 -0.76
CA ARG A 344 -25.35 -7.44 -0.89
C ARG A 344 -24.00 -8.04 -0.50
N ALA A 345 -24.08 -8.99 0.43
CA ALA A 345 -22.98 -9.74 0.97
C ALA A 345 -22.13 -10.36 -0.17
N MET A 346 -20.83 -10.47 0.08
CA MET A 346 -19.84 -10.78 -0.96
C MET A 346 -19.80 -12.28 -1.24
N CYS A 347 -20.02 -12.67 -2.49
CA CYS A 347 -19.70 -14.03 -2.97
C CYS A 347 -18.18 -14.18 -3.10
N ARG A 348 -17.57 -15.13 -2.39
CA ARG A 348 -16.23 -15.62 -2.73
C ARG A 348 -16.29 -17.13 -2.90
N ALA A 349 -16.02 -17.57 -4.14
CA ALA A 349 -15.86 -18.96 -4.60
C ALA A 349 -17.05 -19.90 -4.27
N ARG A 350 -17.76 -20.37 -5.32
CA ARG A 350 -18.73 -21.48 -5.31
C ARG A 350 -19.30 -21.83 -3.90
N GLY A 351 -20.25 -21.02 -3.41
CA GLY A 351 -21.08 -21.35 -2.24
C GLY A 351 -20.76 -20.63 -0.91
N LEU A 352 -19.72 -19.80 -0.81
CA LEU A 352 -19.40 -19.07 0.44
C LEU A 352 -19.73 -17.56 0.37
N LEU A 353 -20.34 -17.05 1.43
CA LEU A 353 -20.79 -15.66 1.57
C LEU A 353 -20.11 -15.01 2.79
N ALA A 354 -19.39 -13.91 2.59
CA ALA A 354 -18.86 -13.13 3.70
C ALA A 354 -19.95 -12.25 4.31
N THR A 355 -20.16 -12.35 5.62
CA THR A 355 -21.12 -11.51 6.34
C THR A 355 -20.65 -10.05 6.41
N PRO A 356 -21.59 -9.08 6.51
CA PRO A 356 -21.24 -7.66 6.56
C PRO A 356 -20.45 -7.25 7.80
N GLN A 357 -20.59 -8.00 8.91
CA GLN A 357 -20.01 -7.67 10.22
C GLN A 357 -19.29 -8.87 10.83
N THR A 358 -18.31 -8.55 11.68
CA THR A 358 -17.51 -9.48 12.48
C THR A 358 -17.67 -9.17 13.96
N THR A 359 -17.38 -10.13 14.84
CA THR A 359 -17.65 -10.04 16.28
C THR A 359 -16.40 -10.31 17.13
N VAL A 360 -16.45 -9.98 18.42
CA VAL A 360 -15.36 -10.25 19.38
C VAL A 360 -15.12 -11.75 19.54
N ALA A 361 -16.17 -12.57 19.57
CA ALA A 361 -16.08 -14.01 19.54
C ALA A 361 -15.27 -14.51 18.32
N GLY A 362 -15.52 -13.94 17.14
CA GLY A 362 -14.76 -14.25 15.92
C GLY A 362 -13.29 -13.78 15.96
N LEU A 363 -12.97 -12.76 16.77
CA LEU A 363 -11.60 -12.34 17.05
C LEU A 363 -10.90 -13.35 17.96
N VAL A 364 -11.55 -13.77 19.06
CA VAL A 364 -11.01 -14.75 20.02
C VAL A 364 -10.78 -16.10 19.34
N ALA A 365 -11.70 -16.53 18.47
CA ALA A 365 -11.58 -17.77 17.70
C ALA A 365 -10.33 -17.83 16.81
N LYS A 366 -9.69 -16.69 16.51
CA LYS A 366 -8.45 -16.61 15.72
C LYS A 366 -7.18 -16.65 16.57
N HIS A 367 -7.28 -16.72 17.89
CA HIS A 367 -6.13 -16.70 18.78
C HIS A 367 -5.29 -17.98 18.61
N THR A 368 -3.99 -17.84 18.29
CA THR A 368 -3.06 -18.97 18.08
C THR A 368 -1.91 -19.01 19.08
N GLY A 369 -1.94 -18.19 20.14
CA GLY A 369 -0.84 -18.09 21.11
C GLY A 369 0.45 -17.46 20.58
N SER A 370 0.49 -17.06 19.31
CA SER A 370 1.70 -16.53 18.65
C SER A 370 1.37 -15.35 17.73
N ARG A 371 2.34 -14.44 17.54
CA ARG A 371 2.17 -13.30 16.62
C ARG A 371 2.02 -13.82 15.17
N PRO A 372 1.14 -13.22 14.35
CA PRO A 372 0.38 -11.99 14.60
C PRO A 372 -0.94 -12.18 15.36
N SER A 373 -1.41 -13.40 15.56
CA SER A 373 -2.74 -13.72 16.13
C SER A 373 -2.70 -13.94 17.65
N MET A 374 -2.17 -12.97 18.37
CA MET A 374 -2.03 -13.00 19.83
C MET A 374 -2.59 -11.72 20.45
N PRO A 375 -3.92 -11.66 20.71
CA PRO A 375 -4.53 -10.52 21.41
C PRO A 375 -3.95 -10.36 22.82
N PRO A 376 -3.94 -9.15 23.39
CA PRO A 376 -3.53 -8.93 24.78
C PRO A 376 -4.41 -9.68 25.78
N ALA A 377 -3.82 -10.13 26.89
CA ALA A 377 -4.55 -10.88 27.93
C ALA A 377 -5.78 -10.14 28.47
N LYS A 378 -5.69 -8.82 28.67
CA LYS A 378 -6.82 -7.98 29.10
C LYS A 378 -8.00 -7.99 28.11
N LEU A 379 -7.73 -8.05 26.81
CA LEU A 379 -8.77 -8.16 25.79
C LEU A 379 -9.43 -9.53 25.86
N LEU A 380 -8.65 -10.60 26.02
CA LEU A 380 -9.20 -11.96 26.17
C LEU A 380 -10.07 -12.08 27.43
N ALA A 381 -9.68 -11.45 28.53
CA ALA A 381 -10.47 -11.40 29.75
C ALA A 381 -11.78 -10.63 29.57
N ALA A 382 -11.75 -9.45 28.96
CA ALA A 382 -12.97 -8.68 28.68
C ALA A 382 -13.89 -9.38 27.66
N ALA A 383 -13.31 -10.14 26.72
CA ALA A 383 -14.06 -10.84 25.70
C ALA A 383 -14.98 -11.95 26.26
N THR A 384 -14.75 -12.44 27.48
CA THR A 384 -15.65 -13.44 28.09
C THR A 384 -17.02 -12.87 28.42
N THR A 385 -17.14 -11.54 28.54
CA THR A 385 -18.39 -10.85 28.85
C THR A 385 -18.84 -9.90 27.74
N SER A 386 -18.28 -10.03 26.52
CA SER A 386 -18.61 -9.12 25.42
C SER A 386 -20.07 -9.20 24.99
N ALA A 387 -20.66 -10.40 25.01
CA ALA A 387 -22.07 -10.62 24.68
C ALA A 387 -23.05 -9.91 25.64
N GLN A 388 -22.67 -9.69 26.90
CA GLN A 388 -23.47 -8.97 27.90
C GLN A 388 -23.15 -7.47 27.95
N SER A 389 -22.20 -7.01 27.13
CA SER A 389 -21.82 -5.60 27.11
C SER A 389 -22.96 -4.74 26.57
N ARG A 390 -23.10 -3.53 27.10
CA ARG A 390 -23.95 -2.46 26.52
C ARG A 390 -23.63 -2.13 25.05
N TRP A 391 -22.44 -2.52 24.57
CA TRP A 391 -21.98 -2.32 23.20
C TRP A 391 -22.28 -3.50 22.27
N ALA A 392 -22.90 -4.56 22.79
CA ALA A 392 -23.30 -5.72 22.01
C ALA A 392 -24.43 -5.37 21.04
N ASP A 393 -24.34 -5.89 19.83
CA ASP A 393 -25.41 -5.76 18.84
C ASP A 393 -26.48 -6.84 19.11
N PRO A 394 -27.78 -6.48 19.21
CA PRO A 394 -28.83 -7.44 19.50
C PRO A 394 -29.00 -8.55 18.46
N GLN A 395 -28.64 -8.31 17.20
CA GLN A 395 -28.73 -9.30 16.12
C GLN A 395 -27.49 -10.19 16.05
N LEU A 396 -26.31 -9.64 16.37
CA LEU A 396 -25.07 -10.42 16.40
C LEU A 396 -24.86 -11.17 17.72
N HIS A 397 -25.61 -10.80 18.77
CA HIS A 397 -25.46 -11.29 20.14
C HIS A 397 -24.04 -11.14 20.70
N ASP A 398 -23.30 -10.13 20.21
CA ASP A 398 -21.92 -9.83 20.60
C ASP A 398 -21.53 -8.42 20.17
N VAL A 399 -20.41 -7.92 20.69
CA VAL A 399 -19.83 -6.64 20.26
C VAL A 399 -19.33 -6.77 18.81
N PRO A 400 -19.83 -5.95 17.87
CA PRO A 400 -19.32 -5.93 16.51
C PRO A 400 -17.93 -5.31 16.50
N VAL A 401 -17.00 -5.92 15.78
CA VAL A 401 -15.60 -5.48 15.67
C VAL A 401 -15.40 -4.62 14.42
N ALA A 402 -15.70 -5.18 13.27
CA ALA A 402 -15.51 -4.52 11.98
C ALA A 402 -16.66 -4.83 11.03
N PHE A 403 -16.93 -3.91 10.12
CA PHE A 403 -17.98 -4.00 9.11
C PHE A 403 -17.48 -3.66 7.71
N LEU A 404 -18.23 -4.11 6.71
CA LEU A 404 -17.99 -3.85 5.30
C LEU A 404 -18.94 -2.77 4.77
N ALA A 405 -18.42 -1.88 3.93
CA ALA A 405 -19.22 -0.92 3.17
C ALA A 405 -18.76 -0.85 1.71
N ASN A 406 -19.64 -0.45 0.81
CA ASN A 406 -19.38 -0.25 -0.62
C ASN A 406 -18.82 1.15 -0.92
N ALA A 407 -18.24 1.84 0.07
CA ALA A 407 -17.57 3.12 -0.14
C ALA A 407 -16.43 3.00 -1.17
N ASP A 408 -16.01 4.15 -1.68
CA ASP A 408 -14.96 4.22 -2.68
C ASP A 408 -13.71 4.89 -2.11
N THR A 409 -12.77 4.08 -1.63
CA THR A 409 -11.54 4.57 -0.99
C THR A 409 -10.27 4.06 -1.66
N THR A 410 -9.16 4.76 -1.39
CA THR A 410 -7.80 4.35 -1.76
C THR A 410 -6.81 4.66 -0.63
N GLY A 411 -5.53 4.34 -0.84
CA GLY A 411 -4.46 4.71 0.09
C GLY A 411 -4.50 6.21 0.40
N GLY A 412 -4.45 6.56 1.68
CA GLY A 412 -4.70 7.92 2.18
C GLY A 412 -5.99 8.06 3.01
N ASN A 413 -6.95 7.16 2.83
CA ASN A 413 -8.18 7.10 3.63
C ASN A 413 -8.08 6.22 4.90
N SER A 414 -6.88 5.77 5.27
CA SER A 414 -6.70 5.05 6.54
C SER A 414 -6.84 6.03 7.70
N GLY A 415 -7.73 5.71 8.65
CA GLY A 415 -8.10 6.58 9.76
C GLY A 415 -9.22 7.57 9.43
N SER A 416 -9.80 7.51 8.23
CA SER A 416 -10.93 8.36 7.85
C SER A 416 -12.18 8.04 8.69
N PRO A 417 -12.87 9.06 9.24
CA PRO A 417 -14.14 8.84 9.91
C PRO A 417 -15.21 8.36 8.93
N VAL A 418 -15.97 7.39 9.41
CA VAL A 418 -17.18 6.89 8.77
C VAL A 418 -18.37 7.54 9.48
N ILE A 419 -19.26 8.14 8.69
CA ILE A 419 -20.46 8.80 9.19
C ILE A 419 -21.72 8.09 8.71
N ASP A 420 -22.78 8.11 9.52
CA ASP A 420 -24.13 7.65 9.14
C ASP A 420 -24.90 8.73 8.34
N GLY A 421 -26.15 8.43 8.00
CA GLY A 421 -27.04 9.34 7.29
C GLY A 421 -27.36 10.65 8.03
N GLN A 422 -27.10 10.70 9.34
CA GLN A 422 -27.30 11.83 10.23
C GLN A 422 -25.99 12.61 10.46
N GLY A 423 -24.87 12.17 9.89
CA GLY A 423 -23.56 12.79 10.07
C GLY A 423 -22.88 12.45 11.39
N ARG A 424 -23.34 11.42 12.12
CA ARG A 424 -22.71 10.92 13.35
C ARG A 424 -21.59 9.96 13.04
N TRP A 425 -20.53 9.97 13.84
CA TRP A 425 -19.38 9.08 13.73
C TRP A 425 -19.75 7.67 14.16
N VAL A 426 -19.64 6.71 13.22
CA VAL A 426 -20.01 5.30 13.42
C VAL A 426 -18.87 4.31 13.17
N GLY A 427 -17.68 4.79 12.81
CA GLY A 427 -16.51 3.94 12.65
C GLY A 427 -15.31 4.62 12.02
N LEU A 428 -14.23 3.86 11.82
CA LEU A 428 -13.03 4.32 11.12
C LEU A 428 -12.69 3.39 9.97
N ASN A 429 -12.49 3.96 8.78
CA ASN A 429 -11.99 3.20 7.64
C ASN A 429 -10.49 2.92 7.82
N PHE A 430 -10.08 1.66 7.79
CA PHE A 430 -8.67 1.31 7.97
C PHE A 430 -8.07 0.50 6.81
N ASP A 431 -8.88 -0.30 6.11
CA ASP A 431 -8.40 -1.13 5.00
C ASP A 431 -9.48 -1.35 3.92
N ARG A 432 -9.14 -2.14 2.90
CA ARG A 432 -10.03 -2.59 1.83
C ARG A 432 -9.90 -4.10 1.67
N VAL A 433 -10.96 -4.77 1.21
CA VAL A 433 -10.87 -6.20 0.87
C VAL A 433 -9.88 -6.42 -0.28
N TRP A 434 -9.31 -7.62 -0.35
CA TRP A 434 -8.28 -7.96 -1.34
C TRP A 434 -8.71 -7.66 -2.79
N GLU A 435 -9.96 -7.93 -3.14
CA GLU A 435 -10.52 -7.67 -4.48
C GLU A 435 -10.59 -6.19 -4.84
N ASN A 436 -10.63 -5.33 -3.83
CA ASN A 436 -10.69 -3.88 -4.00
C ASN A 436 -9.29 -3.25 -4.17
N ILE A 437 -8.21 -4.04 -4.11
CA ILE A 437 -6.86 -3.54 -4.38
C ILE A 437 -6.79 -2.93 -5.79
N ALA A 438 -7.40 -3.58 -6.79
CA ALA A 438 -7.47 -3.07 -8.17
C ALA A 438 -8.45 -1.89 -8.36
N GLY A 439 -9.18 -1.46 -7.31
CA GLY A 439 -10.10 -0.33 -7.34
C GLY A 439 -9.44 1.00 -7.74
N ASP A 440 -8.11 1.10 -7.60
CA ASP A 440 -7.34 2.26 -8.04
C ASP A 440 -7.35 2.40 -9.57
N PHE A 441 -7.52 1.31 -10.32
CA PHE A 441 -7.66 1.32 -11.79
C PHE A 441 -9.12 1.26 -12.25
N GLY A 442 -10.06 0.94 -11.36
CA GLY A 442 -11.48 1.02 -11.61
C GLY A 442 -12.28 0.29 -10.55
N TYR A 443 -13.31 0.94 -10.03
CA TYR A 443 -14.19 0.39 -9.00
C TYR A 443 -15.09 -0.72 -9.58
N SER A 444 -15.23 -1.84 -8.84
CA SER A 444 -16.20 -2.91 -9.13
C SER A 444 -17.32 -2.91 -8.08
N PRO A 445 -18.56 -2.56 -8.43
CA PRO A 445 -19.69 -2.57 -7.49
C PRO A 445 -19.92 -3.93 -6.80
N GLU A 446 -19.60 -5.01 -7.50
CA GLU A 446 -19.86 -6.39 -7.07
C GLU A 446 -18.83 -6.86 -6.04
N ARG A 447 -17.58 -6.36 -6.11
CA ARG A 447 -16.45 -6.88 -5.33
C ARG A 447 -15.81 -5.86 -4.38
N SER A 448 -15.95 -4.56 -4.66
CA SER A 448 -15.21 -3.52 -3.94
C SER A 448 -15.87 -3.26 -2.59
N ARG A 449 -15.15 -3.55 -1.51
CA ARG A 449 -15.57 -3.25 -0.13
C ARG A 449 -14.44 -2.63 0.67
N ASN A 450 -14.81 -1.73 1.55
CA ASN A 450 -13.96 -1.20 2.61
C ASN A 450 -14.04 -2.10 3.83
N VAL A 451 -12.98 -2.09 4.64
CA VAL A 451 -12.98 -2.67 5.98
C VAL A 451 -12.88 -1.54 6.98
N MET A 452 -13.91 -1.45 7.83
CA MET A 452 -14.10 -0.36 8.79
C MET A 452 -14.23 -0.96 10.18
N VAL A 453 -13.62 -0.33 11.19
CA VAL A 453 -13.85 -0.70 12.59
C VAL A 453 -15.13 -0.04 13.07
N ASP A 454 -16.00 -0.79 13.76
CA ASP A 454 -17.25 -0.30 14.32
C ASP A 454 -16.96 0.59 15.54
N VAL A 455 -17.66 1.71 15.67
CA VAL A 455 -17.47 2.61 16.82
C VAL A 455 -17.80 1.91 18.14
N ARG A 456 -18.74 0.96 18.16
CA ARG A 456 -19.08 0.17 19.35
C ARG A 456 -17.88 -0.65 19.84
N TYR A 457 -17.07 -1.19 18.93
CA TYR A 457 -15.82 -1.85 19.30
C TYR A 457 -14.81 -0.90 19.96
N LEU A 458 -14.69 0.32 19.42
CA LEU A 458 -13.78 1.32 19.97
C LEU A 458 -14.23 1.75 21.37
N LEU A 459 -15.53 1.95 21.56
CA LEU A 459 -16.12 2.28 22.86
C LEU A 459 -16.00 1.11 23.85
N TRP A 460 -16.25 -0.12 23.42
CA TRP A 460 -16.03 -1.33 24.22
C TRP A 460 -14.58 -1.50 24.65
N GLN A 461 -13.61 -1.20 23.78
CA GLN A 461 -12.20 -1.21 24.13
C GLN A 461 -11.88 -0.15 25.21
N LEU A 462 -12.42 1.06 25.10
CA LEU A 462 -12.22 2.10 26.11
C LEU A 462 -12.88 1.74 27.45
N ASP A 463 -14.07 1.15 27.42
CA ASP A 463 -14.89 0.81 28.59
C ASP A 463 -14.40 -0.46 29.30
N ALA A 464 -14.42 -1.60 28.60
CA ALA A 464 -14.21 -2.92 29.19
C ALA A 464 -12.75 -3.41 29.18
N VAL A 465 -11.88 -2.82 28.35
CA VAL A 465 -10.49 -3.31 28.17
C VAL A 465 -9.44 -2.36 28.72
N GLU A 466 -9.60 -1.06 28.48
CA GLU A 466 -8.65 -0.01 28.88
C GLU A 466 -9.09 0.77 30.13
N HIS A 467 -10.38 0.71 30.51
CA HIS A 467 -10.97 1.48 31.61
C HIS A 467 -10.65 2.98 31.52
N ALA A 468 -10.85 3.55 30.33
CA ALA A 468 -10.51 4.92 29.98
C ALA A 468 -11.70 5.89 30.19
N ASP A 469 -12.22 5.95 31.42
CA ASP A 469 -13.43 6.69 31.77
C ASP A 469 -13.37 8.18 31.40
N ALA A 470 -12.20 8.80 31.56
CA ALA A 470 -11.99 10.20 31.20
C ALA A 470 -12.20 10.47 29.71
N LEU A 471 -11.78 9.54 28.83
CA LEU A 471 -11.97 9.66 27.39
C LEU A 471 -13.42 9.39 27.00
N LEU A 472 -14.09 8.43 27.65
CA LEU A 472 -15.53 8.19 27.46
C LEU A 472 -16.35 9.42 27.86
N ALA A 473 -16.02 10.06 28.99
CA ALA A 473 -16.65 11.29 29.43
C ALA A 473 -16.39 12.46 28.45
N GLU A 474 -15.17 12.61 27.94
CA GLU A 474 -14.83 13.61 26.91
C GLU A 474 -15.63 13.39 25.62
N LEU A 475 -15.89 12.14 25.24
CA LEU A 475 -16.70 11.77 24.09
C LEU A 475 -18.23 11.90 24.34
N GLY A 476 -18.64 12.34 25.53
CA GLY A 476 -20.05 12.48 25.90
C GLY A 476 -20.74 11.14 26.16
N VAL A 477 -19.99 10.08 26.42
CA VAL A 477 -20.53 8.77 26.81
C VAL A 477 -20.70 8.76 28.33
N THR A 478 -21.89 9.08 28.80
CA THR A 478 -22.22 9.05 30.24
C THR A 478 -23.01 7.79 30.60
N GLY A 479 -22.79 7.30 31.82
CA GLY A 479 -23.43 6.11 32.38
C GLY A 479 -22.55 4.88 32.25
N THR A 480 -21.82 4.54 33.31
CA THR A 480 -21.47 3.15 33.60
C THR A 480 -22.79 2.44 33.88
N ALA A 481 -23.29 1.65 32.94
CA ALA A 481 -24.22 0.59 33.30
C ALA A 481 -23.39 -0.44 34.06
N THR A 482 -23.17 -0.19 35.35
CA THR A 482 -23.07 -1.29 36.31
C THR A 482 -24.33 -2.10 36.08
N ALA A 483 -24.19 -3.22 35.38
CA ALA A 483 -25.19 -4.27 35.43
C ALA A 483 -25.22 -4.70 36.90
N THR A 484 -26.05 -4.04 37.70
CA THR A 484 -26.50 -4.57 38.99
C THR A 484 -27.20 -5.86 38.65
N ALA A 485 -26.46 -6.96 38.75
CA ALA A 485 -27.03 -8.26 38.92
C ALA A 485 -27.79 -8.23 40.25
N THR A 486 -29.06 -7.86 40.21
CA THR A 486 -30.02 -8.25 41.24
C THR A 486 -30.19 -9.75 41.09
N ALA A 487 -29.25 -10.50 41.66
CA ALA A 487 -29.41 -11.92 41.89
C ALA A 487 -30.43 -12.08 43.02
N THR A 488 -31.71 -12.15 42.68
CA THR A 488 -32.64 -12.93 43.49
C THR A 488 -32.20 -14.38 43.36
N ALA A 489 -31.69 -14.92 44.46
CA ALA A 489 -31.33 -16.31 44.58
C ALA A 489 -32.56 -17.18 44.31
N THR A 490 -32.50 -17.95 43.23
CA THR A 490 -33.21 -19.22 43.10
C THR A 490 -32.26 -20.25 42.50
N ASP A 491 -32.02 -21.26 43.32
CA ASP A 491 -31.31 -22.53 43.14
C ASP A 491 -30.85 -22.96 41.74
N GLY A 492 -29.54 -23.24 41.66
CA GLY A 492 -28.98 -24.46 41.08
C GLY A 492 -29.20 -24.76 39.58
N ALA A 493 -28.25 -24.35 38.74
CA ALA A 493 -27.96 -25.02 37.47
C ALA A 493 -26.45 -24.95 37.15
N PRO A 494 -25.81 -26.03 36.64
CA PRO A 494 -24.36 -26.11 36.54
C PRO A 494 -23.80 -25.25 35.40
N ALA A 495 -22.55 -24.81 35.57
CA ALA A 495 -21.76 -24.10 34.57
C ALA A 495 -21.78 -24.84 33.22
N ARG A 496 -22.18 -24.15 32.15
CA ARG A 496 -22.12 -24.69 30.79
C ARG A 496 -20.69 -24.60 30.26
N ASP A 497 -20.12 -25.76 29.96
CA ASP A 497 -18.92 -25.94 29.17
C ASP A 497 -19.11 -25.32 27.77
N LEU A 498 -18.27 -24.34 27.42
CA LEU A 498 -18.27 -23.67 26.12
C LEU A 498 -17.57 -24.49 25.01
N SER A 499 -17.24 -25.76 25.27
CA SER A 499 -16.67 -26.67 24.27
C SER A 499 -17.72 -27.35 23.36
N ALA A 500 -19.01 -27.27 23.68
CA ALA A 500 -20.07 -28.02 22.99
C ALA A 500 -20.99 -27.11 22.15
N ASN A 501 -20.46 -26.54 21.08
CA ASN A 501 -21.21 -26.18 19.87
C ASN A 501 -20.26 -26.10 18.65
N ALA A 502 -19.45 -27.13 18.50
CA ALA A 502 -18.86 -27.48 17.21
C ALA A 502 -19.83 -28.44 16.51
N VAL A 503 -20.65 -27.93 15.59
CA VAL A 503 -21.21 -28.79 14.56
C VAL A 503 -20.02 -29.24 13.70
N GLY A 504 -19.49 -30.41 14.04
CA GLY A 504 -18.40 -31.04 13.32
C GLY A 504 -18.85 -31.40 11.91
N VAL A 505 -18.33 -30.68 10.92
CA VAL A 505 -18.18 -31.24 9.57
C VAL A 505 -16.81 -31.95 9.57
N PRO A 506 -16.74 -33.26 9.28
CA PRO A 506 -15.47 -33.97 9.31
C PRO A 506 -14.54 -33.43 8.23
N VAL A 507 -13.36 -32.99 8.65
CA VAL A 507 -12.26 -32.61 7.75
C VAL A 507 -11.68 -33.89 7.16
N ALA A 508 -12.07 -34.21 5.92
CA ALA A 508 -11.37 -35.20 5.13
C ALA A 508 -9.96 -34.69 4.78
N ALA A 509 -8.97 -35.56 4.96
CA ALA A 509 -7.57 -35.30 4.63
C ALA A 509 -7.39 -34.80 3.18
N PRO A 510 -6.37 -33.96 2.88
CA PRO A 510 -6.18 -33.39 1.55
C PRO A 510 -5.86 -34.51 0.55
N ARG A 511 -6.81 -34.82 -0.34
CA ARG A 511 -6.54 -35.58 -1.56
C ARG A 511 -5.84 -34.65 -2.56
N GLU A 512 -4.78 -35.17 -3.18
CA GLU A 512 -4.04 -34.55 -4.28
C GLU A 512 -4.98 -33.94 -5.33
N ILE A 513 -4.68 -32.71 -5.73
CA ILE A 513 -5.37 -32.02 -6.82
C ILE A 513 -4.94 -32.68 -8.13
N ALA A 514 -5.72 -33.65 -8.59
CA ALA A 514 -5.67 -34.13 -9.96
C ALA A 514 -6.24 -33.04 -10.90
N ASN A 515 -5.46 -32.74 -11.94
CA ASN A 515 -5.73 -31.81 -13.03
C ASN A 515 -7.05 -32.14 -13.76
N PRO A 516 -8.06 -31.24 -13.81
CA PRO A 516 -9.26 -31.47 -14.61
C PRO A 516 -9.02 -31.02 -16.05
N GLN A 517 -8.41 -31.89 -16.85
CA GLN A 517 -8.65 -31.94 -18.28
C GLN A 517 -9.69 -33.02 -18.59
N ALA A 518 -10.55 -32.70 -19.55
CA ALA A 518 -11.50 -33.55 -20.27
C ALA A 518 -12.88 -33.79 -19.63
N GLY A 519 -13.90 -33.32 -20.36
CA GLY A 519 -15.32 -33.55 -20.10
C GLY A 519 -16.23 -32.86 -21.12
N CYS A 520 -15.90 -32.92 -22.41
CA CYS A 520 -16.85 -32.74 -23.51
C CYS A 520 -16.33 -33.55 -24.71
N ALA A 521 -16.98 -34.67 -25.00
CA ALA A 521 -16.72 -35.49 -26.16
C ALA A 521 -17.87 -35.32 -27.16
N CYS A 522 -17.54 -34.76 -28.33
CA CYS A 522 -18.18 -35.05 -29.62
C CYS A 522 -17.03 -35.11 -30.64
N GLY A 523 -16.87 -36.27 -31.29
CA GLY A 523 -15.67 -36.61 -32.04
C GLY A 523 -15.62 -36.09 -33.48
N LEU A 524 -14.41 -36.06 -34.04
CA LEU A 524 -14.05 -36.73 -35.31
C LEU A 524 -12.53 -36.62 -35.56
N GLN A 525 -11.91 -37.80 -35.71
CA GLN A 525 -10.72 -38.18 -36.49
C GLN A 525 -9.31 -37.58 -36.21
N ALA A 526 -8.50 -38.46 -35.58
CA ALA A 526 -7.21 -38.99 -36.03
C ALA A 526 -6.07 -38.04 -36.47
N SER A 527 -5.05 -37.91 -35.61
CA SER A 527 -3.65 -38.32 -35.89
C SER A 527 -2.73 -38.01 -34.70
N THR A 528 -2.13 -39.06 -34.13
CA THR A 528 -0.89 -39.05 -33.33
C THR A 528 0.33 -39.10 -34.29
N PRO A 529 1.59 -38.79 -33.88
CA PRO A 529 2.16 -39.07 -32.56
C PRO A 529 3.22 -38.11 -31.95
N GLU A 530 3.58 -38.44 -30.71
CA GLU A 530 4.91 -38.28 -30.05
C GLU A 530 5.35 -36.94 -29.43
N ARG A 531 5.39 -36.89 -28.08
CA ARG A 531 6.63 -36.98 -27.24
C ARG A 531 6.33 -36.70 -25.77
N GLY A 532 6.53 -37.71 -24.93
CA GLY A 532 6.52 -37.62 -23.48
C GLY A 532 7.92 -37.55 -22.87
N ALA A 533 7.94 -37.27 -21.57
CA ALA A 533 8.99 -37.56 -20.59
C ALA A 533 10.33 -36.81 -20.69
N ALA A 534 10.40 -35.67 -20.01
CA ALA A 534 11.60 -35.19 -19.33
C ALA A 534 11.17 -34.51 -18.02
N TRP A 535 12.00 -34.55 -16.97
CA TRP A 535 11.83 -33.95 -15.62
C TRP A 535 11.63 -34.88 -14.40
N ALA A 536 11.96 -36.18 -14.50
CA ALA A 536 12.16 -37.04 -13.32
C ALA A 536 13.66 -37.36 -13.01
N GLY A 537 14.61 -36.77 -13.74
CA GLY A 537 16.03 -37.14 -13.68
C GLY A 537 16.95 -36.30 -12.78
N PHE A 538 16.48 -35.23 -12.14
CA PHE A 538 17.38 -34.25 -11.50
C PHE A 538 17.60 -34.42 -9.99
N MET A 539 16.88 -35.33 -9.32
CA MET A 539 17.02 -35.54 -7.86
C MET A 539 18.01 -36.65 -7.48
N SER A 540 18.45 -37.48 -8.43
CA SER A 540 19.33 -38.63 -8.16
C SER A 540 20.83 -38.30 -8.24
N ALA A 541 21.21 -37.12 -8.75
CA ALA A 541 22.61 -36.70 -8.89
C ALA A 541 23.17 -35.99 -7.63
N ALA A 542 22.31 -35.46 -6.75
CA ALA A 542 22.73 -34.73 -5.55
C ALA A 542 23.12 -35.65 -4.37
N LEU A 543 22.62 -36.89 -4.35
CA LEU A 543 22.91 -37.87 -3.28
C LEU A 543 24.19 -38.71 -3.53
N TRP A 544 24.72 -38.69 -4.75
CA TRP A 544 25.96 -39.39 -5.09
C TRP A 544 27.21 -38.58 -4.70
N PHE A 545 27.15 -37.24 -4.72
CA PHE A 545 28.29 -36.37 -4.39
C PHE A 545 28.57 -36.23 -2.88
N LEU A 546 27.59 -36.53 -2.01
CA LEU A 546 27.74 -36.45 -0.55
C LEU A 546 28.32 -37.72 0.09
N ARG A 547 28.53 -38.80 -0.67
CA ARG A 547 29.06 -40.08 -0.16
C ARG A 547 30.57 -40.31 -0.43
N ARG A 548 31.26 -39.36 -1.08
CA ARG A 548 32.69 -39.49 -1.42
C ARG A 548 33.66 -38.54 -0.68
N ARG A 549 33.22 -37.89 0.41
CA ARG A 549 34.08 -37.07 1.29
C ARG A 549 34.28 -37.64 2.71
N ARG A 550 34.09 -38.94 2.89
CA ARG A 550 34.58 -39.70 4.05
C ARG A 550 35.30 -40.95 3.57
N ARG A 551 36.52 -40.76 3.11
CA ARG A 551 37.68 -41.66 3.17
C ARG A 551 38.90 -40.87 2.75
#